data_AF-A0A9E5E4J6-F1
#
_entry.id   AF-A0A9E5E4J6-F1
#
_cell.length_a   1.000
_cell.length_b   1.000
_cell.length_c   1.000
_cell.angle_alpha   90.00
_cell.angle_beta   90.00
_cell.angle_gamma   90.00
#
_symmetry.space_group_name_H-M   'P 1'
#
loop_
_entity.id
_entity.type
_entity.pdbx_description
1 polymer ?
#
loop_
_entity_poly.entity_id
_entity_poly.type
_entity_poly.pdbx_seq_one_letter_code
_entity_poly.pdbx_strand_id
1 'polypeptide(L)'
;MIASVAFRNFKALRNTSLRLSPFNLVIGANGSGKTSLIQALQQLRALAKLPLGDPATVTRAGGSEISFAFDAPHLGVIARLGCVDDAVCDLLRVESVNRADWEEVKVGLATMRSYVFDHAAMAAPAPRESGARLAGDGSNLAAVLARWQRETPAAFDQLQAELTRWLPEFTGIVVPEDAGGVVRLGLKIGDAEGPVMADNLSQGVFYVLGILVLSFDPAPPAVVCIEEIDRGIHPRMLRAVRDALYRLSYPAAMGETRAPVQVIATTHSPYLLDLFREHPEEIVITQKHGHEAHFERLADRADLAELLREGSLGDIWFSGILGGVPEES
;
A
#
# COMPACT_ATOMS: atom_id res chain seq x y z
N MET A 1 -2.22 -14.57 -4.32
CA MET A 1 -1.57 -13.25 -4.14
C MET A 1 -0.33 -13.21 -5.03
N ILE A 2 0.37 -12.08 -5.14
CA ILE A 2 1.67 -12.04 -5.82
C ILE A 2 2.69 -12.66 -4.86
N ALA A 3 3.30 -13.78 -5.24
CA ALA A 3 4.25 -14.51 -4.41
C ALA A 3 5.63 -13.86 -4.42
N SER A 4 6.04 -13.36 -5.59
CA SER A 4 7.34 -12.73 -5.76
C SER A 4 7.38 -11.81 -6.97
N VAL A 5 8.34 -10.90 -6.94
CA VAL A 5 8.72 -10.05 -8.06
C VAL A 5 10.23 -10.15 -8.27
N ALA A 6 10.66 -10.26 -9.52
CA ALA A 6 12.06 -10.26 -9.91
C ALA A 6 12.32 -9.15 -10.94
N PHE A 7 13.43 -8.46 -10.79
CA PHE A 7 13.85 -7.34 -11.62
C PHE A 7 15.15 -7.67 -12.33
N ARG A 8 15.19 -7.42 -13.62
CA ARG A 8 16.39 -7.50 -14.46
C ARG A 8 16.57 -6.17 -15.20
N ASN A 9 17.67 -5.47 -14.95
CA ASN A 9 18.03 -4.18 -15.56
C ASN A 9 16.97 -3.05 -15.43
N PHE A 10 16.03 -3.11 -14.49
CA PHE A 10 14.98 -2.10 -14.34
C PHE A 10 15.40 -0.97 -13.38
N LYS A 11 15.63 0.25 -13.88
CA LYS A 11 16.18 1.37 -13.09
C LYS A 11 17.48 0.96 -12.37
N ALA A 12 17.56 1.23 -11.07
CA ALA A 12 18.67 0.78 -10.22
C ALA A 12 18.63 -0.74 -9.94
N LEU A 13 17.51 -1.43 -10.21
CA LEU A 13 17.32 -2.86 -9.89
C LEU A 13 17.87 -3.73 -11.03
N ARG A 14 19.16 -4.10 -10.96
CA ARG A 14 19.85 -4.82 -12.04
C ARG A 14 19.60 -6.32 -12.06
N ASN A 15 19.70 -6.99 -10.92
CA ASN A 15 19.34 -8.41 -10.79
C ASN A 15 18.96 -8.70 -9.33
N THR A 16 17.68 -8.59 -9.02
CA THR A 16 17.19 -8.76 -7.65
C THR A 16 15.78 -9.33 -7.65
N SER A 17 15.45 -10.12 -6.64
CA SER A 17 14.14 -10.71 -6.47
C SER A 17 13.66 -10.53 -5.05
N LEU A 18 12.36 -10.29 -4.89
CA LEU A 18 11.69 -10.11 -3.62
C LEU A 18 10.54 -11.12 -3.53
N ARG A 19 10.55 -11.94 -2.48
CA ARG A 19 9.36 -12.70 -2.06
C ARG A 19 8.43 -11.76 -1.31
N LEU A 20 7.13 -11.84 -1.57
CA LEU A 20 6.13 -10.99 -0.94
C LEU A 20 5.29 -11.83 0.02
N SER A 21 5.04 -11.26 1.19
CA SER A 21 4.12 -11.77 2.20
C SER A 21 2.73 -11.14 2.01
N PRO A 22 1.69 -11.54 2.77
CA PRO A 22 0.41 -10.83 2.75
C PRO A 22 0.54 -9.36 3.17
N PHE A 23 1.41 -9.06 4.15
CA PHE A 23 1.82 -7.70 4.49
C PHE A 23 3.32 -7.51 4.23
N ASN A 24 3.72 -6.38 3.65
CA ASN A 24 5.12 -6.05 3.38
C ASN A 24 5.40 -4.60 3.81
N LEU A 25 6.25 -4.41 4.82
CA LEU A 25 6.78 -3.12 5.23
C LEU A 25 8.12 -2.86 4.55
N VAL A 26 8.14 -1.94 3.60
CA VAL A 26 9.33 -1.60 2.81
C VAL A 26 10.02 -0.38 3.42
N ILE A 27 11.26 -0.57 3.87
CA ILE A 27 12.12 0.47 4.46
C ILE A 27 13.35 0.71 3.57
N GLY A 28 13.99 1.87 3.72
CA GLY A 28 15.24 2.18 3.03
C GLY A 28 15.44 3.67 2.77
N ALA A 29 16.61 4.04 2.23
CA ALA A 29 16.96 5.41 1.89
C ALA A 29 16.12 5.98 0.73
N ASN A 30 16.20 7.30 0.50
CA ASN A 30 15.56 7.89 -0.68
C ASN A 30 16.25 7.41 -1.96
N GLY A 31 15.47 7.04 -2.98
CA GLY A 31 16.01 6.49 -4.23
C GLY A 31 16.53 5.05 -4.14
N SER A 32 16.30 4.33 -3.04
CA SER A 32 16.73 2.94 -2.83
C SER A 32 15.89 1.89 -3.58
N GLY A 33 14.77 2.28 -4.21
CA GLY A 33 13.91 1.37 -4.97
C GLY A 33 12.50 1.15 -4.42
N LYS A 34 12.13 1.72 -3.26
CA LYS A 34 10.77 1.60 -2.66
C LYS A 34 9.66 1.99 -3.64
N THR A 35 9.72 3.21 -4.18
CA THR A 35 8.75 3.68 -5.18
C THR A 35 8.86 2.92 -6.51
N SER A 36 10.04 2.35 -6.84
CA SER A 36 10.20 1.53 -8.05
C SER A 36 9.45 0.19 -7.95
N LEU A 37 9.40 -0.41 -6.75
CA LEU A 37 8.58 -1.60 -6.48
C LEU A 37 7.08 -1.30 -6.69
N ILE A 38 6.59 -0.19 -6.14
CA ILE A 38 5.18 0.23 -6.29
C ILE A 38 4.86 0.53 -7.75
N GLN A 39 5.75 1.22 -8.47
CA GLN A 39 5.60 1.50 -9.89
C GLN A 39 5.54 0.22 -10.72
N ALA A 40 6.35 -0.79 -10.41
CA ALA A 40 6.31 -2.07 -11.10
C ALA A 40 4.94 -2.77 -10.95
N LEU A 41 4.36 -2.75 -9.74
CA LEU A 41 3.02 -3.28 -9.47
C LEU A 41 1.94 -2.49 -10.23
N GLN A 42 2.04 -1.16 -10.25
CA GLN A 42 1.13 -0.30 -11.01
C GLN A 42 1.19 -0.60 -12.52
N GLN A 43 2.39 -0.82 -13.06
CA GLN A 43 2.57 -1.17 -14.47
C GLN A 43 2.01 -2.56 -14.80
N LEU A 44 2.21 -3.55 -13.92
CA LEU A 44 1.57 -4.86 -14.05
C LEU A 44 0.05 -4.73 -14.16
N ARG A 45 -0.57 -3.94 -13.27
CA ARG A 45 -2.02 -3.66 -13.33
C ARG A 45 -2.43 -2.96 -14.62
N ALA A 46 -1.67 -1.98 -15.08
CA ALA A 46 -2.00 -1.22 -16.29
C ALA A 46 -1.98 -2.12 -17.52
N LEU A 47 -0.91 -2.90 -17.68
CA LEU A 47 -0.72 -3.79 -18.83
C LEU A 47 -1.65 -5.01 -18.79
N ALA A 48 -2.03 -5.50 -17.61
CA ALA A 48 -2.99 -6.61 -17.47
C ALA A 48 -4.36 -6.29 -18.10
N LYS A 49 -4.70 -5.01 -18.30
CA LYS A 49 -5.94 -4.58 -18.96
C LYS A 49 -5.88 -4.65 -20.48
N LEU A 50 -4.67 -4.71 -21.05
CA LEU A 50 -4.45 -4.72 -22.50
C LEU A 50 -4.38 -6.17 -23.02
N PRO A 51 -4.49 -6.37 -24.34
CA PRO A 51 -4.16 -7.65 -24.96
C PRO A 51 -2.72 -8.06 -24.66
N LEU A 52 -2.49 -9.36 -24.48
CA LEU A 52 -1.14 -9.88 -24.26
C LEU A 52 -0.27 -9.68 -25.50
N GLY A 53 1.01 -9.38 -25.25
CA GLY A 53 2.00 -9.20 -26.30
C GLY A 53 2.37 -10.50 -27.01
N ASP A 54 2.76 -10.39 -28.29
CA ASP A 54 3.29 -11.52 -29.05
C ASP A 54 4.64 -12.00 -28.44
N PRO A 55 4.83 -13.31 -28.22
CA PRO A 55 6.13 -13.88 -27.85
C PRO A 55 7.28 -13.46 -28.77
N ALA A 56 7.02 -13.16 -30.05
CA ALA A 56 8.04 -12.82 -31.03
C ALA A 56 8.49 -11.34 -31.03
N THR A 57 7.72 -10.42 -30.43
CA THR A 57 7.92 -8.97 -30.69
C THR A 57 9.01 -8.27 -29.89
N VAL A 58 9.48 -8.77 -28.74
CA VAL A 58 10.70 -8.23 -28.08
C VAL A 58 11.43 -9.34 -27.34
N THR A 59 12.34 -10.02 -28.04
CA THR A 59 13.60 -10.52 -27.48
C THR A 59 14.69 -9.61 -28.01
N ARG A 60 14.75 -8.36 -27.52
CA ARG A 60 16.03 -7.65 -27.56
C ARG A 60 16.86 -8.26 -26.45
N ALA A 61 17.81 -9.12 -26.81
CA ALA A 61 18.79 -9.65 -25.89
C ALA A 61 19.43 -8.46 -25.13
N GLY A 62 19.18 -8.37 -23.82
CA GLY A 62 19.67 -7.29 -22.95
C GLY A 62 18.63 -6.29 -22.42
N GLY A 63 17.35 -6.39 -22.82
CA GLY A 63 16.29 -5.49 -22.35
C GLY A 63 15.93 -5.66 -20.87
N SER A 64 15.44 -4.58 -20.26
CA SER A 64 14.96 -4.56 -18.88
C SER A 64 13.64 -5.34 -18.76
N GLU A 65 13.52 -6.16 -17.72
CA GLU A 65 12.41 -7.08 -17.52
C GLU A 65 11.99 -7.12 -16.05
N ILE A 66 10.69 -7.24 -15.81
CA ILE A 66 10.13 -7.47 -14.48
C ILE A 66 9.26 -8.73 -14.53
N SER A 67 9.54 -9.72 -13.70
CA SER A 67 8.78 -10.97 -13.62
C SER A 67 8.01 -11.06 -12.32
N PHE A 68 6.75 -11.49 -12.37
CA PHE A 68 5.88 -11.70 -11.23
C PHE A 68 5.41 -13.15 -11.20
N ALA A 69 5.53 -13.79 -10.04
CA ALA A 69 4.96 -15.11 -9.76
C ALA A 69 3.82 -14.98 -8.76
N PHE A 70 2.91 -15.95 -8.76
CA PHE A 70 1.69 -15.95 -7.94
C PHE A 70 1.62 -17.17 -7.03
N ASP A 71 1.01 -17.00 -5.86
CA ASP A 71 0.76 -18.08 -4.91
C ASP A 71 -0.37 -19.00 -5.40
N ALA A 72 -0.55 -20.13 -4.70
CA ALA A 72 -1.73 -20.96 -4.85
C ALA A 72 -3.04 -20.13 -4.76
N PRO A 73 -4.06 -20.44 -5.58
CA PRO A 73 -4.14 -21.58 -6.51
C PRO A 73 -3.42 -21.34 -7.86
N HIS A 74 -2.88 -20.15 -8.12
CA HIS A 74 -2.31 -19.74 -9.41
C HIS A 74 -0.82 -20.08 -9.57
N LEU A 75 -0.39 -21.19 -8.95
CA LEU A 75 1.00 -21.66 -9.07
C LEU A 75 1.33 -21.95 -10.55
N GLY A 76 2.49 -21.46 -11.00
CA GLY A 76 2.95 -21.63 -12.38
C GLY A 76 2.48 -20.53 -13.35
N VAL A 77 1.65 -19.59 -12.92
CA VAL A 77 1.43 -18.34 -13.64
C VAL A 77 2.64 -17.43 -13.42
N ILE A 78 3.27 -16.98 -14.52
CA ILE A 78 4.38 -16.02 -14.51
C ILE A 78 4.05 -14.88 -15.47
N ALA A 79 3.87 -13.68 -14.94
CA ALA A 79 3.68 -12.47 -15.72
C ALA A 79 5.01 -11.74 -15.90
N ARG A 80 5.44 -11.50 -17.15
CA ARG A 80 6.67 -10.78 -17.49
C ARG A 80 6.35 -9.47 -18.19
N LEU A 81 6.89 -8.39 -17.65
CA LEU A 81 6.86 -7.07 -18.26
C LEU A 81 8.16 -6.87 -19.03
N GLY A 82 8.06 -6.66 -20.34
CA GLY A 82 9.16 -6.20 -21.17
C GLY A 82 9.19 -4.68 -21.21
N CYS A 83 10.39 -4.10 -21.09
CA CYS A 83 10.57 -2.66 -21.06
C CYS A 83 11.36 -2.14 -22.26
N VAL A 84 10.92 -0.99 -22.80
CA VAL A 84 11.57 -0.30 -23.93
C VAL A 84 12.81 0.44 -23.45
N ASP A 85 12.74 0.96 -22.22
CA ASP A 85 13.84 1.58 -21.49
C ASP A 85 13.74 1.22 -19.99
N ASP A 86 14.63 1.79 -19.17
CA ASP A 86 14.72 1.50 -17.73
C ASP A 86 13.50 1.98 -16.93
N ALA A 87 12.56 2.73 -17.50
CA ALA A 87 11.41 3.31 -16.80
C ALA A 87 10.04 2.96 -17.42
N VAL A 88 9.99 2.57 -18.69
CA VAL A 88 8.76 2.34 -19.45
C VAL A 88 8.66 0.89 -19.88
N CYS A 89 7.73 0.18 -19.27
CA CYS A 89 7.34 -1.17 -19.68
C CYS A 89 5.99 -1.12 -20.40
N ASP A 90 5.96 -1.61 -21.63
CA ASP A 90 4.81 -1.52 -22.54
C ASP A 90 4.31 -2.88 -23.02
N LEU A 91 5.02 -3.96 -22.67
CA LEU A 91 4.72 -5.32 -23.10
C LEU A 91 4.46 -6.22 -21.89
N LEU A 92 3.31 -6.89 -21.86
CA LEU A 92 3.04 -7.95 -20.89
C LEU A 92 2.94 -9.30 -21.60
N ARG A 93 3.71 -10.27 -21.10
CA ARG A 93 3.67 -11.68 -21.48
C ARG A 93 3.29 -12.51 -20.27
N VAL A 94 2.56 -13.60 -20.50
CA VAL A 94 2.15 -14.50 -19.43
C VAL A 94 2.50 -15.91 -19.84
N GLU A 95 3.33 -16.56 -19.05
CA GLU A 95 3.49 -18.01 -19.09
C GLU A 95 2.52 -18.60 -18.06
N SER A 96 1.61 -19.46 -18.51
CA SER A 96 0.68 -20.16 -17.63
C SER A 96 0.39 -21.54 -18.20
N VAL A 97 0.18 -22.51 -17.31
CA VAL A 97 -0.25 -23.87 -17.68
C VAL A 97 -1.71 -23.86 -18.14
N ASN A 98 -2.54 -22.94 -17.64
CA ASN A 98 -3.95 -22.80 -17.94
C ASN A 98 -4.35 -21.35 -18.19
N ARG A 99 -5.11 -21.10 -19.27
CA ARG A 99 -5.60 -19.75 -19.60
C ARG A 99 -6.59 -19.21 -18.57
N ALA A 100 -7.39 -20.07 -17.94
CA ALA A 100 -8.35 -19.64 -16.92
C ALA A 100 -7.66 -19.01 -15.69
N ASP A 101 -6.53 -19.58 -15.27
CA ASP A 101 -5.75 -19.09 -14.13
C ASP A 101 -5.30 -17.64 -14.34
N TRP A 102 -4.88 -17.28 -15.56
CA TRP A 102 -4.52 -15.90 -15.88
C TRP A 102 -5.73 -14.95 -15.83
N GLU A 103 -6.90 -15.36 -16.33
CA GLU A 103 -8.09 -14.50 -16.28
C GLU A 103 -8.53 -14.22 -14.83
N GLU A 104 -8.41 -15.21 -13.93
CA GLU A 104 -8.65 -14.99 -12.49
C GLU A 104 -7.64 -14.02 -11.87
N VAL A 105 -6.34 -14.22 -12.14
CA VAL A 105 -5.28 -13.31 -11.70
C VAL A 105 -5.54 -11.89 -12.20
N LYS A 106 -5.91 -11.75 -13.49
CA LYS A 106 -6.20 -10.47 -14.13
C LYS A 106 -7.38 -9.74 -13.48
N VAL A 107 -8.44 -10.45 -13.09
CA VAL A 107 -9.56 -9.87 -12.33
C VAL A 107 -9.07 -9.28 -11.01
N GLY A 108 -8.22 -10.01 -10.27
CA GLY A 108 -7.60 -9.53 -9.04
C GLY A 108 -6.72 -8.29 -9.27
N LEU A 109 -5.80 -8.35 -10.23
CA LEU A 109 -4.90 -7.25 -10.59
C LEU A 109 -5.65 -5.98 -11.01
N ALA A 110 -6.80 -6.10 -11.69
CA ALA A 110 -7.60 -4.94 -12.08
C ALA A 110 -8.09 -4.14 -10.87
N THR A 111 -8.32 -4.81 -9.74
CA THR A 111 -8.74 -4.18 -8.49
C THR A 111 -7.60 -3.47 -7.76
N MET A 112 -6.32 -3.84 -7.99
CA MET A 112 -5.16 -3.26 -7.29
C MET A 112 -5.20 -1.72 -7.25
N ARG A 113 -4.80 -1.15 -6.12
CA ARG A 113 -4.74 0.30 -5.91
C ARG A 113 -3.42 0.72 -5.26
N SER A 114 -3.06 1.97 -5.51
CA SER A 114 -1.89 2.62 -4.92
C SER A 114 -2.32 3.95 -4.34
N TYR A 115 -1.84 4.25 -3.14
CA TYR A 115 -2.21 5.43 -2.39
C TYR A 115 -0.96 6.22 -1.99
N VAL A 116 -1.02 7.52 -2.28
CA VAL A 116 -0.08 8.53 -1.80
C VAL A 116 -0.96 9.68 -1.34
N PHE A 117 -1.36 9.65 -0.08
CA PHE A 117 -2.37 10.57 0.44
C PHE A 117 -1.86 12.01 0.44
N ASP A 118 -2.70 12.91 -0.05
CA ASP A 118 -2.49 14.35 0.03
C ASP A 118 -3.59 14.96 0.89
N HIS A 119 -3.23 15.41 2.09
CA HIS A 119 -4.21 15.97 3.04
C HIS A 119 -5.00 17.16 2.46
N ALA A 120 -4.42 17.98 1.58
CA ALA A 120 -5.11 19.12 0.99
C ALA A 120 -6.13 18.65 -0.06
N ALA A 121 -5.77 17.65 -0.88
CA ALA A 121 -6.71 16.99 -1.77
C ALA A 121 -7.85 16.32 -0.99
N MET A 122 -7.53 15.61 0.11
CA MET A 122 -8.51 14.93 0.97
C MET A 122 -9.46 15.89 1.69
N ALA A 123 -9.01 17.11 1.99
CA ALA A 123 -9.83 18.15 2.59
C ALA A 123 -10.81 18.78 1.60
N ALA A 124 -10.53 18.69 0.30
CA ALA A 124 -11.32 19.35 -0.72
C ALA A 124 -12.76 18.79 -0.80
N PRO A 125 -13.76 19.64 -1.09
CA PRO A 125 -15.09 19.16 -1.43
C PRO A 125 -15.07 18.32 -2.70
N ALA A 126 -15.99 17.36 -2.80
CA ALA A 126 -16.12 16.50 -3.97
C ALA A 126 -17.58 16.39 -4.42
N PRO A 127 -17.87 16.28 -5.73
CA PRO A 127 -19.20 15.86 -6.19
C PRO A 127 -19.61 14.54 -5.53
N ARG A 128 -20.85 14.39 -5.08
CA ARG A 128 -21.36 13.20 -4.37
C ARG A 128 -21.15 11.90 -5.16
N GLU A 129 -21.20 11.98 -6.48
CA GLU A 129 -21.03 10.84 -7.39
C GLU A 129 -19.56 10.55 -7.77
N SER A 130 -18.60 11.19 -7.09
CA SER A 130 -17.16 11.04 -7.34
C SER A 130 -16.61 9.67 -6.92
N GLY A 131 -16.87 8.65 -7.73
CA GLY A 131 -16.28 7.31 -7.61
C GLY A 131 -16.82 6.48 -6.44
N ALA A 132 -16.79 5.16 -6.59
CA ALA A 132 -17.21 4.23 -5.53
C ALA A 132 -16.09 3.91 -4.52
N ARG A 133 -14.84 4.25 -4.86
CA ARG A 133 -13.63 3.88 -4.12
C ARG A 133 -12.76 5.11 -3.93
N LEU A 134 -11.97 5.12 -2.85
CA LEU A 134 -11.04 6.20 -2.56
C LEU A 134 -10.00 6.35 -3.69
N ALA A 135 -9.79 7.59 -4.14
CA ALA A 135 -8.77 7.97 -5.09
C ALA A 135 -7.37 7.79 -4.49
N GLY A 136 -6.34 7.70 -5.34
CA GLY A 136 -4.97 7.45 -4.88
C GLY A 136 -4.42 8.55 -3.96
N ASP A 137 -4.82 9.80 -4.19
CA ASP A 137 -4.50 10.96 -3.33
C ASP A 137 -5.53 11.19 -2.21
N GLY A 138 -6.65 10.46 -2.25
CA GLY A 138 -7.78 10.61 -1.33
C GLY A 138 -8.71 11.79 -1.63
N SER A 139 -8.58 12.46 -2.79
CA SER A 139 -9.35 13.65 -3.18
C SER A 139 -10.89 13.52 -3.12
N ASN A 140 -11.42 12.30 -3.22
CA ASN A 140 -12.86 12.03 -3.14
C ASN A 140 -13.31 11.48 -1.78
N LEU A 141 -12.54 11.68 -0.71
CA LEU A 141 -12.82 11.15 0.63
C LEU A 141 -14.25 11.48 1.11
N ALA A 142 -14.68 12.75 0.99
CA ALA A 142 -16.03 13.18 1.38
C ALA A 142 -17.12 12.43 0.60
N ALA A 143 -16.92 12.20 -0.71
CA ALA A 143 -17.87 11.47 -1.56
C ALA A 143 -17.95 9.98 -1.18
N VAL A 144 -16.82 9.34 -0.88
CA VAL A 144 -16.79 7.94 -0.43
C VAL A 144 -17.52 7.77 0.90
N LEU A 145 -17.26 8.65 1.87
CA LEU A 145 -17.92 8.62 3.18
C LEU A 145 -19.43 8.89 3.05
N ALA A 146 -19.85 9.88 2.26
CA ALA A 146 -21.26 10.15 1.96
C ALA A 146 -21.97 8.98 1.27
N ARG A 147 -21.26 8.29 0.38
CA ARG A 147 -21.77 7.07 -0.24
C ARG A 147 -21.95 5.95 0.78
N TRP A 148 -20.95 5.70 1.63
CA TRP A 148 -21.04 4.64 2.64
C TRP A 148 -22.14 4.91 3.66
N GLN A 149 -22.31 6.16 4.08
CA GLN A 149 -23.40 6.54 4.98
C GLN A 149 -24.78 6.17 4.41
N ARG A 150 -24.95 6.19 3.08
CA ARG A 150 -26.21 5.86 2.39
C ARG A 150 -26.33 4.39 2.00
N GLU A 151 -25.26 3.80 1.46
CA GLU A 151 -25.30 2.50 0.78
C GLU A 151 -24.76 1.35 1.64
N THR A 152 -23.86 1.65 2.58
CA THR A 152 -23.22 0.65 3.46
C THR A 152 -23.06 1.18 4.89
N PRO A 153 -24.17 1.53 5.57
CA PRO A 153 -24.12 2.21 6.87
C PRO A 153 -23.39 1.40 7.94
N ALA A 154 -23.45 0.06 7.90
CA ALA A 154 -22.70 -0.79 8.83
C ALA A 154 -21.17 -0.59 8.73
N ALA A 155 -20.63 -0.40 7.52
CA ALA A 155 -19.20 -0.12 7.32
C ALA A 155 -18.86 1.32 7.76
N PHE A 156 -19.75 2.28 7.50
CA PHE A 156 -19.61 3.65 7.95
C PHE A 156 -19.59 3.75 9.49
N ASP A 157 -20.51 3.05 10.17
CA ASP A 157 -20.61 3.03 11.63
C ASP A 157 -19.38 2.39 12.29
N GLN A 158 -18.86 1.29 11.71
CA GLN A 158 -17.62 0.66 12.18
C GLN A 158 -16.41 1.59 12.02
N LEU A 159 -16.29 2.25 10.85
CA LEU A 159 -15.23 3.22 10.60
C LEU A 159 -15.33 4.41 11.58
N GLN A 160 -16.53 4.93 11.81
CA GLN A 160 -16.75 6.03 12.74
C GLN A 160 -16.39 5.64 14.18
N ALA A 161 -16.82 4.45 14.62
CA ALA A 161 -16.46 3.93 15.94
C ALA A 161 -14.92 3.86 16.10
N GLU A 162 -14.22 3.37 15.07
CA GLU A 162 -12.77 3.27 15.09
C GLU A 162 -12.09 4.65 15.07
N LEU A 163 -12.61 5.61 14.29
CA LEU A 163 -12.13 7.00 14.30
C LEU A 163 -12.23 7.61 15.70
N THR A 164 -13.40 7.50 16.35
CA THR A 164 -13.61 8.06 17.70
C THR A 164 -12.79 7.35 18.78
N ARG A 165 -12.41 6.09 18.55
CA ARG A 165 -11.47 5.36 19.42
C ARG A 165 -10.05 5.90 19.29
N TRP A 166 -9.64 6.29 18.08
CA TRP A 166 -8.29 6.78 17.80
C TRP A 166 -8.14 8.26 18.16
N LEU A 167 -9.18 9.05 17.92
CA LEU A 167 -9.24 10.49 18.11
C LEU A 167 -10.46 10.82 19.00
N PRO A 168 -10.35 10.61 20.34
CA PRO A 168 -11.47 10.71 21.28
C PRO A 168 -12.02 12.13 21.45
N GLU A 169 -11.34 13.15 20.92
CA GLU A 169 -11.89 14.51 20.83
C GLU A 169 -13.09 14.60 19.88
N PHE A 170 -13.21 13.68 18.91
CA PHE A 170 -14.32 13.65 17.96
C PHE A 170 -15.40 12.65 18.39
N THR A 171 -16.66 12.99 18.11
CA THR A 171 -17.84 12.17 18.45
C THR A 171 -18.56 11.61 17.22
N GLY A 172 -18.18 12.03 16.01
CA GLY A 172 -18.74 11.47 14.79
C GLY A 172 -18.32 12.19 13.52
N ILE A 173 -18.62 11.58 12.38
CA ILE A 173 -18.35 12.10 11.04
C ILE A 173 -19.63 12.74 10.49
N VAL A 174 -19.50 13.88 9.84
CA VAL A 174 -20.57 14.50 9.05
C VAL A 174 -20.10 14.78 7.64
N VAL A 175 -21.02 14.62 6.69
CA VAL A 175 -20.77 14.82 5.26
C VAL A 175 -21.87 15.68 4.64
N PRO A 176 -21.98 16.97 5.00
CA PRO A 176 -23.02 17.84 4.45
C PRO A 176 -22.93 17.95 2.92
N GLU A 177 -24.08 17.88 2.27
CA GLU A 177 -24.28 18.06 0.83
C GLU A 177 -24.92 19.43 0.58
N ASP A 178 -24.41 20.18 -0.38
CA ASP A 178 -25.04 21.42 -0.84
C ASP A 178 -26.05 21.17 -1.99
N ALA A 179 -26.80 22.21 -2.38
CA ALA A 179 -27.81 22.11 -3.42
C ALA A 179 -27.24 21.70 -4.80
N GLY A 180 -25.93 21.81 -5.01
CA GLY A 180 -25.24 21.39 -6.23
C GLY A 180 -24.79 19.92 -6.21
N GLY A 181 -25.08 19.18 -5.14
CA GLY A 181 -24.65 17.80 -4.97
C GLY A 181 -23.17 17.66 -4.64
N VAL A 182 -22.54 18.72 -4.11
CA VAL A 182 -21.16 18.69 -3.64
C VAL A 182 -21.16 18.41 -2.14
N VAL A 183 -20.38 17.42 -1.72
CA VAL A 183 -20.24 17.03 -0.32
C VAL A 183 -18.93 17.55 0.27
N ARG A 184 -18.97 17.88 1.56
CA ARG A 184 -17.82 18.32 2.36
C ARG A 184 -17.66 17.40 3.55
N LEU A 185 -16.43 17.20 4.03
CA LEU A 185 -16.16 16.46 5.25
C LEU A 185 -16.15 17.40 6.47
N GLY A 186 -16.71 16.95 7.59
CA GLY A 186 -16.51 17.54 8.90
C GLY A 186 -16.58 16.49 10.01
N LEU A 187 -16.06 16.83 11.19
CA LEU A 187 -16.11 15.99 12.38
C LEU A 187 -16.80 16.73 13.54
N LYS A 188 -17.67 16.03 14.27
CA LYS A 188 -18.29 16.55 15.49
C LYS A 188 -17.31 16.49 16.65
N ILE A 189 -17.29 17.50 17.52
CA ILE A 189 -16.47 17.55 18.74
C ILE A 189 -17.39 17.67 19.95
N GLY A 190 -17.37 16.69 20.85
CA GLY A 190 -18.11 16.72 22.11
C GLY A 190 -19.53 17.28 21.98
N ASP A 191 -19.83 18.28 22.81
CA ASP A 191 -21.07 19.06 22.82
C ASP A 191 -20.93 20.42 22.08
N ALA A 192 -19.91 20.59 21.23
CA ALA A 192 -19.69 21.83 20.51
C ALA A 192 -20.84 22.15 19.53
N GLU A 193 -21.10 23.45 19.33
CA GLU A 193 -22.11 23.92 18.41
C GLU A 193 -21.61 23.79 16.95
N GLY A 194 -21.90 22.65 16.36
CA GLY A 194 -21.57 22.34 14.97
C GLY A 194 -20.27 21.56 14.77
N PRO A 195 -20.03 21.05 13.55
CA PRO A 195 -18.85 20.27 13.22
C PRO A 195 -17.63 21.16 12.92
N VAL A 196 -16.43 20.64 13.15
CA VAL A 196 -15.20 21.17 12.56
C VAL A 196 -15.08 20.66 11.14
N MET A 197 -15.21 21.59 10.18
CA MET A 197 -15.09 21.29 8.75
C MET A 197 -13.65 21.00 8.35
N ALA A 198 -13.48 20.31 7.21
CA ALA A 198 -12.19 19.85 6.69
C ALA A 198 -11.08 20.91 6.69
N ASP A 199 -11.39 22.16 6.31
CA ASP A 199 -10.41 23.26 6.25
C ASP A 199 -9.74 23.57 7.60
N ASN A 200 -10.37 23.16 8.70
CA ASN A 200 -9.90 23.40 10.07
C ASN A 200 -9.42 22.11 10.78
N LEU A 201 -9.34 20.97 10.07
CA LEU A 201 -8.81 19.73 10.61
C LEU A 201 -7.29 19.65 10.44
N SER A 202 -6.61 18.97 11.36
CA SER A 202 -5.17 18.73 11.22
C SER A 202 -4.89 17.69 10.12
N GLN A 203 -3.71 17.77 9.52
CA GLN A 203 -3.30 16.84 8.45
C GLN A 203 -3.38 15.37 8.90
N GLY A 204 -3.01 15.09 10.16
CA GLY A 204 -3.04 13.74 10.74
C GLY A 204 -4.43 13.10 10.72
N VAL A 205 -5.49 13.89 10.85
CA VAL A 205 -6.88 13.40 10.79
C VAL A 205 -7.18 12.80 9.41
N PHE A 206 -6.72 13.44 8.33
CA PHE A 206 -6.93 12.94 6.98
C PHE A 206 -6.17 11.63 6.73
N TYR A 207 -4.90 11.52 7.16
CA TYR A 207 -4.16 10.27 7.03
C TYR A 207 -4.80 9.12 7.81
N VAL A 208 -5.27 9.39 9.04
CA VAL A 208 -6.05 8.42 9.84
C VAL A 208 -7.31 8.00 9.09
N LEU A 209 -8.11 8.95 8.59
CA LEU A 209 -9.31 8.64 7.80
C LEU A 209 -8.99 7.85 6.54
N GLY A 210 -7.89 8.15 5.85
CA GLY A 210 -7.41 7.39 4.70
C GLY A 210 -7.16 5.93 5.06
N ILE A 211 -6.39 5.66 6.12
CA ILE A 211 -6.13 4.30 6.60
C ILE A 211 -7.42 3.58 7.01
N LEU A 212 -8.33 4.26 7.71
CA LEU A 212 -9.60 3.67 8.13
C LEU A 212 -10.51 3.38 6.93
N VAL A 213 -10.63 4.28 5.96
CA VAL A 213 -11.42 4.03 4.74
C VAL A 213 -10.85 2.85 3.95
N LEU A 214 -9.53 2.69 3.88
CA LEU A 214 -8.95 1.49 3.26
C LEU A 214 -9.29 0.23 4.05
N SER A 215 -9.16 0.28 5.37
CA SER A 215 -9.25 -0.89 6.25
C SER A 215 -10.68 -1.41 6.46
N PHE A 216 -11.67 -0.53 6.27
CA PHE A 216 -13.09 -0.83 6.40
C PHE A 216 -13.83 -0.82 5.06
N ASP A 217 -13.12 -0.79 3.92
CA ASP A 217 -13.75 -0.86 2.59
C ASP A 217 -14.57 -2.15 2.50
N PRO A 218 -15.90 -2.07 2.26
CA PRO A 218 -16.75 -3.26 2.17
C PRO A 218 -16.41 -4.15 0.97
N ALA A 219 -15.64 -3.65 0.00
CA ALA A 219 -15.12 -4.44 -1.11
C ALA A 219 -13.70 -3.98 -1.47
N PRO A 220 -12.70 -4.36 -0.64
CA PRO A 220 -11.33 -3.90 -0.78
C PRO A 220 -10.67 -4.52 -2.02
N PRO A 221 -9.63 -3.89 -2.57
CA PRO A 221 -8.92 -4.44 -3.72
C PRO A 221 -8.05 -5.64 -3.31
N ALA A 222 -7.63 -6.46 -4.28
CA ALA A 222 -6.77 -7.62 -4.03
C ALA A 222 -5.34 -7.22 -3.56
N VAL A 223 -4.88 -6.03 -3.96
CA VAL A 223 -3.56 -5.49 -3.59
C VAL A 223 -3.68 -3.99 -3.30
N VAL A 224 -3.08 -3.55 -2.20
CA VAL A 224 -2.99 -2.15 -1.77
C VAL A 224 -1.52 -1.77 -1.61
N CYS A 225 -1.07 -0.79 -2.37
CA CYS A 225 0.21 -0.12 -2.14
C CYS A 225 -0.03 1.21 -1.41
N ILE A 226 0.70 1.51 -0.34
CA ILE A 226 0.57 2.78 0.38
C ILE A 226 1.97 3.33 0.65
N GLU A 227 2.23 4.56 0.20
CA GLU A 227 3.49 5.24 0.53
C GLU A 227 3.37 6.02 1.83
N GLU A 228 4.42 5.96 2.66
CA GLU A 228 4.57 6.71 3.91
C GLU A 228 3.38 6.52 4.87
N ILE A 229 3.10 5.28 5.27
CA ILE A 229 1.92 4.96 6.10
C ILE A 229 1.94 5.61 7.51
N ASP A 230 3.08 6.15 7.92
CA ASP A 230 3.29 6.87 9.17
C ASP A 230 3.19 8.41 9.03
N ARG A 231 3.02 8.93 7.82
CA ARG A 231 3.06 10.37 7.55
C ARG A 231 2.02 11.14 8.35
N GLY A 232 2.48 12.14 9.12
CA GLY A 232 1.61 13.00 9.91
C GLY A 232 0.88 12.29 11.07
N ILE A 233 1.23 11.04 11.37
CA ILE A 233 0.63 10.24 12.43
C ILE A 233 1.55 10.26 13.65
N HIS A 234 0.97 10.55 14.82
CA HIS A 234 1.71 10.55 16.07
C HIS A 234 2.22 9.13 16.41
N PRO A 235 3.46 8.94 16.88
CA PRO A 235 4.05 7.61 17.12
C PRO A 235 3.19 6.64 17.96
N ARG A 236 2.46 7.18 18.96
CA ARG A 236 1.53 6.39 19.79
C ARG A 236 0.37 5.73 19.03
N MET A 237 0.06 6.20 17.83
CA MET A 237 -1.02 5.69 16.97
C MET A 237 -0.52 4.69 15.92
N LEU A 238 0.80 4.55 15.73
CA LEU A 238 1.37 3.67 14.70
C LEU A 238 0.96 2.20 14.86
N ARG A 239 0.76 1.75 16.10
CA ARG A 239 0.19 0.42 16.37
C ARG A 239 -1.21 0.27 15.80
N ALA A 240 -2.06 1.29 15.98
CA ALA A 240 -3.41 1.26 15.45
C ALA A 240 -3.44 1.27 13.92
N VAL A 241 -2.53 2.03 13.28
CA VAL A 241 -2.32 2.00 11.82
C VAL A 241 -1.94 0.60 11.34
N ARG A 242 -0.94 -0.03 11.96
CA ARG A 242 -0.54 -1.41 11.64
C ARG A 242 -1.73 -2.35 11.79
N ASP A 243 -2.43 -2.31 12.92
CA ASP A 243 -3.52 -3.23 13.23
C ASP A 243 -4.69 -3.06 12.23
N ALA A 244 -4.98 -1.84 11.78
CA ALA A 244 -5.96 -1.56 10.74
C ALA A 244 -5.56 -2.15 9.38
N LEU A 245 -4.28 -2.08 8.99
CA LEU A 245 -3.82 -2.70 7.75
C LEU A 245 -3.63 -4.23 7.89
N TYR A 246 -3.36 -4.75 9.09
CA TYR A 246 -3.35 -6.17 9.38
C TYR A 246 -4.76 -6.76 9.27
N ARG A 247 -5.80 -6.00 9.64
CA ARG A 247 -7.18 -6.37 9.32
C ARG A 247 -7.30 -6.71 7.84
N LEU A 248 -6.79 -5.87 6.94
CA LEU A 248 -6.81 -6.11 5.48
C LEU A 248 -6.08 -7.38 5.07
N SER A 249 -4.85 -7.57 5.56
CA SER A 249 -3.96 -8.66 5.15
C SER A 249 -4.32 -10.01 5.76
N TYR A 250 -4.85 -9.99 6.99
CA TYR A 250 -5.13 -11.16 7.81
C TYR A 250 -6.57 -11.13 8.35
N PRO A 251 -7.60 -11.08 7.48
CA PRO A 251 -9.00 -10.95 7.89
C PRO A 251 -9.45 -12.06 8.85
N ALA A 252 -9.00 -13.30 8.62
CA ALA A 252 -9.34 -14.44 9.47
C ALA A 252 -8.87 -14.26 10.94
N ALA A 253 -7.72 -13.60 11.16
CA ALA A 253 -7.23 -13.30 12.51
C ALA A 253 -8.13 -12.27 13.23
N MET A 254 -8.92 -11.50 12.48
CA MET A 254 -9.90 -10.52 12.97
C MET A 254 -11.34 -11.06 12.93
N GLY A 255 -11.53 -12.35 12.66
CA GLY A 255 -12.85 -12.97 12.55
C GLY A 255 -13.66 -12.60 11.30
N GLU A 256 -13.01 -12.07 10.27
CA GLU A 256 -13.63 -11.73 8.99
C GLU A 256 -13.51 -12.88 7.96
N THR A 257 -14.56 -13.06 7.16
CA THR A 257 -14.63 -14.13 6.13
C THR A 257 -14.27 -13.66 4.72
N ARG A 258 -13.86 -12.40 4.56
CA ARG A 258 -13.46 -11.87 3.25
C ARG A 258 -12.09 -12.38 2.82
N ALA A 259 -11.79 -12.24 1.53
CA ALA A 259 -10.46 -12.55 1.01
C ALA A 259 -9.38 -11.63 1.62
N PRO A 260 -8.16 -12.15 1.85
CA PRO A 260 -7.03 -11.34 2.28
C PRO A 260 -6.61 -10.36 1.17
N VAL A 261 -6.14 -9.19 1.59
CA VAL A 261 -5.61 -8.16 0.72
C VAL A 261 -4.10 -8.12 0.88
N GLN A 262 -3.36 -8.17 -0.22
CA GLN A 262 -1.91 -8.01 -0.12
C GLN A 262 -1.57 -6.52 0.08
N VAL A 263 -0.87 -6.20 1.16
CA VAL A 263 -0.46 -4.82 1.48
C VAL A 263 1.05 -4.65 1.24
N ILE A 264 1.41 -3.61 0.50
CA ILE A 264 2.79 -3.14 0.33
C ILE A 264 2.83 -1.71 0.84
N ALA A 265 3.40 -1.51 2.03
CA ALA A 265 3.49 -0.23 2.68
C ALA A 265 4.94 0.25 2.74
N THR A 266 5.19 1.55 2.60
CA THR A 266 6.52 2.13 2.87
C THR A 266 6.51 2.95 4.14
N THR A 267 7.64 3.02 4.83
CA THR A 267 7.81 3.87 6.02
C THR A 267 9.22 4.40 6.15
N HIS A 268 9.34 5.55 6.82
CA HIS A 268 10.60 6.09 7.32
C HIS A 268 10.68 6.10 8.86
N SER A 269 9.68 5.53 9.55
CA SER A 269 9.58 5.57 11.01
C SER A 269 10.27 4.37 11.67
N PRO A 270 11.32 4.59 12.48
CA PRO A 270 11.91 3.53 13.30
C PRO A 270 10.91 2.96 14.32
N TYR A 271 10.00 3.80 14.83
CA TYR A 271 8.96 3.38 15.77
C TYR A 271 7.93 2.43 15.12
N LEU A 272 7.62 2.63 13.83
CA LEU A 272 6.75 1.72 13.11
C LEU A 272 7.48 0.40 12.85
N LEU A 273 8.75 0.44 12.47
CA LEU A 273 9.57 -0.75 12.25
C LEU A 273 9.63 -1.66 13.49
N ASP A 274 9.73 -1.10 14.69
CA ASP A 274 9.72 -1.86 15.94
C ASP A 274 8.46 -2.71 16.14
N LEU A 275 7.33 -2.30 15.57
CA LEU A 275 6.07 -3.05 15.66
C LEU A 275 6.09 -4.35 14.82
N PHE A 276 7.11 -4.55 13.99
CA PHE A 276 7.29 -5.72 13.13
C PHE A 276 8.42 -6.65 13.63
N ARG A 277 8.92 -6.45 14.85
CA ARG A 277 9.99 -7.28 15.44
C ARG A 277 9.69 -8.78 15.42
N GLU A 278 8.44 -9.15 15.64
CA GLU A 278 7.97 -10.54 15.67
C GLU A 278 7.63 -11.09 14.27
N HIS A 279 7.68 -10.24 13.24
CA HIS A 279 7.33 -10.56 11.85
C HIS A 279 8.44 -10.11 10.85
N PRO A 280 9.69 -10.56 11.03
CA PRO A 280 10.80 -10.15 10.17
C PRO A 280 10.62 -10.56 8.69
N GLU A 281 9.75 -11.52 8.39
CA GLU A 281 9.39 -11.94 7.03
C GLU A 281 8.56 -10.90 6.27
N GLU A 282 7.97 -9.94 6.98
CA GLU A 282 7.21 -8.83 6.41
C GLU A 282 8.08 -7.59 6.15
N ILE A 283 9.27 -7.50 6.76
CA ILE A 283 10.15 -6.36 6.60
C ILE A 283 11.03 -6.55 5.36
N VAL A 284 10.96 -5.60 4.44
CA VAL A 284 11.78 -5.53 3.23
C VAL A 284 12.69 -4.33 3.30
N ILE A 285 13.99 -4.58 3.34
CA ILE A 285 15.01 -3.54 3.31
C ILE A 285 15.39 -3.29 1.86
N THR A 286 15.35 -2.01 1.47
CA THR A 286 15.84 -1.54 0.17
C THR A 286 17.16 -0.82 0.37
N GLN A 287 18.19 -1.30 -0.29
CA GLN A 287 19.55 -0.76 -0.15
C GLN A 287 20.13 -0.46 -1.52
N LYS A 288 21.00 0.54 -1.58
CA LYS A 288 21.75 0.86 -2.79
C LYS A 288 23.23 0.62 -2.51
N HIS A 289 23.86 -0.23 -3.31
CA HIS A 289 25.30 -0.44 -3.30
C HIS A 289 25.86 0.14 -4.60
N GLY A 290 26.55 1.29 -4.51
CA GLY A 290 26.98 2.05 -5.68
C GLY A 290 25.80 2.53 -6.54
N HIS A 291 25.63 1.95 -7.73
CA HIS A 291 24.52 2.28 -8.65
C HIS A 291 23.38 1.26 -8.64
N GLU A 292 23.53 0.15 -7.92
CA GLU A 292 22.57 -0.96 -7.94
C GLU A 292 21.74 -1.00 -6.65
N ALA A 293 20.43 -1.15 -6.82
CA ALA A 293 19.50 -1.33 -5.74
C ALA A 293 19.17 -2.81 -5.55
N HIS A 294 19.09 -3.24 -4.29
CA HIS A 294 18.77 -4.61 -3.90
C HIS A 294 17.64 -4.62 -2.87
N PHE A 295 16.90 -5.72 -2.86
CA PHE A 295 15.87 -6.01 -1.86
C PHE A 295 16.37 -7.16 -0.99
N GLU A 296 16.19 -7.03 0.31
CA GLU A 296 16.49 -8.09 1.26
C GLU A 296 15.33 -8.16 2.27
N ARG A 297 14.79 -9.36 2.51
CA ARG A 297 13.84 -9.54 3.60
C ARG A 297 14.62 -9.69 4.88
N LEU A 298 14.16 -9.06 5.95
CA LEU A 298 14.84 -9.14 7.25
C LEU A 298 14.96 -10.59 7.73
N ALA A 299 13.93 -11.42 7.52
CA ALA A 299 13.97 -12.85 7.85
C ALA A 299 15.02 -13.68 7.08
N ASP A 300 15.52 -13.19 5.95
CA ASP A 300 16.51 -13.90 5.14
C ASP A 300 17.97 -13.59 5.59
N ARG A 301 18.15 -12.70 6.58
CA ARG A 301 19.47 -12.33 7.14
C ARG A 301 20.03 -13.38 8.09
N ALA A 302 21.29 -13.76 7.88
CA ALA A 302 21.99 -14.73 8.72
C ALA A 302 22.28 -14.19 10.14
N ASP A 303 22.47 -12.88 10.28
CA ASP A 303 22.80 -12.18 11.54
C ASP A 303 21.56 -11.68 12.30
N LEU A 304 20.34 -11.94 11.82
CA LEU A 304 19.10 -11.42 12.42
C LEU A 304 18.98 -11.71 13.92
N ALA A 305 19.27 -12.94 14.35
CA ALA A 305 19.14 -13.35 15.75
C ALA A 305 20.15 -12.63 16.66
N GLU A 306 21.29 -12.17 16.11
CA GLU A 306 22.25 -11.35 16.82
C GLU A 306 21.77 -9.91 16.92
N LEU A 307 21.35 -9.32 15.81
CA LEU A 307 20.79 -7.97 15.77
C LEU A 307 19.61 -7.81 16.75
N LEU A 308 18.69 -8.76 16.75
CA LEU A 308 17.55 -8.76 17.67
C LEU A 308 17.94 -8.90 19.16
N ARG A 309 19.19 -9.19 19.51
CA ARG A 309 19.68 -9.12 20.90
C ARG A 309 20.26 -7.76 21.27
N GLU A 310 20.69 -6.96 20.30
CA GLU A 310 21.41 -5.70 20.54
C GLU A 310 20.49 -4.53 20.88
N GLY A 311 19.26 -4.51 20.38
CA GLY A 311 18.36 -3.39 20.61
C GLY A 311 16.97 -3.51 19.99
N SER A 312 16.31 -2.36 19.83
CA SER A 312 15.09 -2.21 19.04
C SER A 312 15.43 -2.25 17.55
N LEU A 313 14.51 -2.71 16.69
CA LEU A 313 14.77 -2.71 15.25
C LEU A 313 14.92 -1.28 14.71
N GLY A 314 14.16 -0.35 15.28
CA GLY A 314 14.25 1.07 14.98
C GLY A 314 15.63 1.63 15.25
N ASP A 315 16.24 1.33 16.40
CA ASP A 315 17.58 1.81 16.76
C ASP A 315 18.66 1.18 15.88
N ILE A 316 18.56 -0.13 15.60
CA ILE A 316 19.51 -0.85 14.74
C ILE A 316 19.44 -0.35 13.29
N TRP A 317 18.24 0.02 12.83
CA TRP A 317 18.08 0.63 11.52
C TRP A 317 18.63 2.05 11.49
N PHE A 318 18.30 2.88 12.50
CA PHE A 318 18.77 4.25 12.59
C PHE A 318 20.30 4.36 12.69
N SER A 319 20.95 3.44 13.39
CA SER A 319 22.42 3.38 13.50
C SER A 319 23.12 2.94 12.20
N GLY A 320 22.36 2.50 11.20
CA GLY A 320 22.88 2.00 9.92
C GLY A 320 23.34 0.55 9.94
N ILE A 321 23.36 -0.13 11.10
CA ILE A 321 23.73 -1.55 11.21
C ILE A 321 22.80 -2.44 10.36
N LEU A 322 21.50 -2.10 10.33
CA LEU A 322 20.55 -2.83 9.50
C LEU A 322 20.72 -2.55 7.99
N GLY A 323 21.41 -1.47 7.61
CA GLY A 323 21.49 -1.00 6.24
C GLY A 323 20.19 -0.32 5.76
N GLY A 324 20.18 0.11 4.50
CA GLY A 324 19.05 0.87 3.96
C GLY A 324 18.93 2.28 4.54
N VAL A 325 20.04 2.85 5.02
CA VAL A 325 20.17 4.26 5.40
C VAL A 325 21.02 5.00 4.35
N PRO A 326 20.97 6.35 4.28
CA PRO A 326 21.89 7.11 3.45
C PRO A 326 23.36 6.83 3.83
N GLU A 327 24.26 6.81 2.84
CA GLU A 327 25.71 6.74 3.12
C GLU A 327 26.15 8.01 3.86
N GLU A 328 26.99 7.87 4.89
CA GLU A 328 27.66 9.00 5.53
C GLU A 328 28.73 9.55 4.56
N SER A 329 28.61 10.83 4.20
CA SER A 329 29.52 11.54 3.29
C SER A 329 30.83 11.92 3.94
#